data_AF-A0A077ZHG3-F1
#
_entry.id   AF-A0A077ZHG3-F1
#
_cell.length_a   1.000
_cell.length_b   1.000
_cell.length_c   1.000
_cell.angle_alpha   90.00
_cell.angle_beta   90.00
_cell.angle_gamma   90.00
#
_symmetry.space_group_name_H-M   'P 1'
#
loop_
_entity.id
_entity.type
_entity.pdbx_description
1 polymer ?
#
loop_
_entity_poly.entity_id
_entity_poly.type
_entity_poly.pdbx_seq_one_letter_code
_entity_poly.pdbx_strand_id
1 'polypeptide(L)'
;MSLRTIWSTVLVTLLFTQVIAKGIFDDYIEDQKDKEKEKQDSPTEGKDEGKADNKYHCRIGNDKRQEWMILFKPKDEKTLILIDGNPTQKVTKGLEIGTTADKDPVRATFSWYDNCKEKKEENNGKKQGDEQQQGDEQQQGVFVYRGESGFFMTHTVPGFPDIDKYEWTEKMLSSAHLFICLTLDRKMAGQIMSHLSYAGPLIYAGSVPDEEKRKEPGITLNKLLTSGKQRPSSGERSFMTKAGKQNFFFFMKVGRPEADLTGDLIVKNFSQTFSVFTGVEIMKEDKKLANRCQGGFKVQNVRDSVRVEKYEHTPYQNDFSWSCGGQYFCLLSQGRTVS
;
A
#
# COMPACT_ATOMS: atom_id res chain seq x y z
N MET A 1 38.91 -2.48 48.30
CA MET A 1 38.13 -3.19 47.25
C MET A 1 37.54 -2.12 46.33
N SER A 2 38.20 -1.67 45.26
CA SER A 2 38.58 -2.33 43.99
C SER A 2 37.39 -2.54 43.03
N LEU A 3 37.43 -1.75 41.93
CA LEU A 3 36.69 -1.74 40.65
C LEU A 3 35.16 -1.46 40.69
N ARG A 4 34.62 -0.36 40.15
CA ARG A 4 34.63 0.24 38.77
C ARG A 4 33.60 -0.38 37.80
N THR A 5 32.62 0.45 37.40
CA THR A 5 32.05 0.63 36.02
C THR A 5 31.25 -0.54 35.38
N ILE A 6 30.26 -0.40 34.47
CA ILE A 6 29.77 0.63 33.53
C ILE A 6 28.36 0.18 33.01
N TRP A 7 27.47 1.15 32.77
CA TRP A 7 26.45 1.30 31.70
C TRP A 7 25.85 0.08 30.98
N SER A 8 24.52 0.12 30.78
CA SER A 8 23.90 0.16 29.43
C SER A 8 22.40 0.39 29.53
N THR A 9 22.00 1.64 29.34
CA THR A 9 20.69 2.05 28.84
C THR A 9 20.48 1.45 27.45
N VAL A 10 19.73 0.35 27.36
CA VAL A 10 19.16 -0.14 26.09
C VAL A 10 17.90 0.69 25.81
N LEU A 11 18.14 1.98 25.56
CA LEU A 11 17.19 2.84 24.87
C LEU A 11 17.40 2.54 23.38
N VAL A 12 16.79 1.44 22.88
CA VAL A 12 16.64 1.23 21.43
C VAL A 12 15.67 2.30 20.97
N THR A 13 16.22 3.46 20.71
CA THR A 13 15.64 4.50 19.89
C THR A 13 15.58 3.88 18.50
N LEU A 14 14.42 3.31 18.15
CA LEU A 14 14.01 3.08 16.78
C LEU A 14 13.89 4.47 16.11
N LEU A 15 15.05 5.04 15.79
CA LEU A 15 15.19 6.14 14.86
C LEU A 15 15.06 5.53 13.46
N PHE A 16 13.81 5.28 13.04
CA PHE A 16 13.53 5.20 11.62
C PHE A 16 13.68 6.62 11.06
N THR A 17 14.78 6.81 10.35
CA THR A 17 15.11 7.95 9.51
C THR A 17 13.93 8.30 8.60
N GLN A 18 13.44 9.54 8.73
CA GLN A 18 12.45 10.10 7.83
C GLN A 18 13.14 10.53 6.54
N VAL A 19 13.09 9.70 5.51
CA VAL A 19 13.55 10.09 4.16
C VAL A 19 12.34 10.58 3.37
N ILE A 20 11.99 11.85 3.52
CA ILE A 20 10.95 12.48 2.69
C ILE A 20 11.61 12.89 1.37
N ALA A 21 11.49 12.09 0.31
CA ALA A 21 11.83 12.56 -1.03
C ALA A 21 10.79 13.60 -1.47
N LYS A 22 11.20 14.86 -1.41
CA LYS A 22 10.42 16.05 -1.76
C LYS A 22 10.83 16.49 -3.18
N GLY A 23 9.88 16.68 -4.08
CA GLY A 23 10.09 17.34 -5.38
C GLY A 23 9.62 16.58 -6.62
N ILE A 24 9.68 15.24 -6.65
CA ILE A 24 9.36 14.46 -7.87
C ILE A 24 7.89 14.60 -8.31
N PHE A 25 7.00 14.87 -7.37
CA PHE A 25 5.58 15.00 -7.64
C PHE A 25 5.18 16.44 -7.99
N ASP A 26 5.97 17.45 -7.61
CA ASP A 26 5.59 18.88 -7.73
C ASP A 26 5.55 19.32 -9.20
N ASP A 27 6.49 18.87 -10.04
CA ASP A 27 6.53 19.19 -11.48
C ASP A 27 5.35 18.58 -12.26
N TYR A 28 4.88 17.39 -11.85
CA TYR A 28 3.68 16.76 -12.44
C TYR A 28 2.40 17.55 -12.09
N ILE A 29 2.39 18.19 -10.92
CA ILE A 29 1.24 18.91 -10.41
C ILE A 29 1.02 20.21 -11.19
N GLU A 30 2.08 20.96 -11.48
CA GLU A 30 2.01 22.22 -12.22
C GLU A 30 1.55 22.04 -13.67
N ASP A 31 2.03 21.01 -14.39
CA ASP A 31 1.63 20.75 -15.78
C ASP A 31 0.13 20.47 -15.97
N GLN A 32 -0.52 19.85 -14.98
CA GLN A 32 -1.97 19.65 -15.05
C GLN A 32 -2.73 20.95 -14.90
N LYS A 33 -2.21 21.93 -14.14
CA LYS A 33 -2.82 23.27 -14.10
C LYS A 33 -2.73 23.94 -15.46
N ASP A 34 -1.61 23.78 -16.16
CA ASP A 34 -1.41 24.42 -17.46
C ASP A 34 -2.28 23.77 -18.55
N LYS A 35 -2.42 22.43 -18.55
CA LYS A 35 -3.35 21.73 -19.45
C LYS A 35 -4.83 22.01 -19.17
N GLU A 36 -5.21 22.21 -17.89
CA GLU A 36 -6.57 22.63 -17.54
C GLU A 36 -6.85 24.08 -17.93
N LYS A 37 -5.84 24.97 -17.86
CA LYS A 37 -5.93 26.36 -18.35
C LYS A 37 -5.99 26.44 -19.87
N GLU A 38 -5.17 25.68 -20.60
CA GLU A 38 -5.20 25.65 -22.08
C GLU A 38 -6.56 25.16 -22.62
N LYS A 39 -7.24 24.24 -21.92
CA LYS A 39 -8.61 23.82 -22.26
C LYS A 39 -9.66 24.90 -22.00
N GLN A 40 -9.40 25.87 -21.12
CA GLN A 40 -10.30 26.99 -20.86
C GLN A 40 -10.16 28.12 -21.89
N ASP A 41 -9.01 28.24 -22.56
CA ASP A 41 -8.73 29.30 -23.54
C ASP A 41 -9.07 28.94 -25.00
N SER A 42 -9.51 27.71 -25.28
CA SER A 42 -10.03 27.31 -26.59
C SER A 42 -11.55 27.57 -26.73
N PRO A 43 -12.02 28.31 -27.75
CA PRO A 43 -13.45 28.58 -27.91
C PRO A 43 -14.15 27.33 -28.46
N THR A 44 -14.78 26.57 -27.57
CA THR A 44 -15.73 25.52 -27.94
C THR A 44 -17.06 25.78 -27.25
N GLU A 45 -18.09 25.96 -28.09
CA GLU A 45 -19.49 26.07 -27.70
C GLU A 45 -19.94 24.84 -26.92
N GLY A 46 -20.68 25.06 -25.83
CA GLY A 46 -21.28 24.02 -25.02
C GLY A 46 -20.81 24.05 -23.58
N LYS A 47 -21.60 24.70 -22.72
CA LYS A 47 -21.49 24.63 -21.27
C LYS A 47 -21.60 23.18 -20.80
N ASP A 48 -20.47 22.54 -20.54
CA ASP A 48 -20.36 21.50 -19.53
C ASP A 48 -19.43 22.04 -18.44
N GLU A 49 -20.01 22.85 -17.55
CA GLU A 49 -19.31 23.38 -16.38
C GLU A 49 -18.92 22.21 -15.47
N GLY A 50 -17.64 21.82 -15.51
CA GLY A 50 -16.90 21.34 -14.36
C GLY A 50 -17.11 19.88 -13.94
N LYS A 51 -16.92 18.92 -14.85
CA LYS A 51 -16.55 17.55 -14.43
C LYS A 51 -15.04 17.46 -14.39
N ALA A 52 -14.44 17.71 -13.22
CA ALA A 52 -13.05 17.33 -12.97
C ALA A 52 -12.95 15.83 -13.22
N ASP A 53 -12.44 15.50 -14.40
CA ASP A 53 -12.55 14.15 -14.95
C ASP A 53 -11.83 13.17 -14.01
N ASN A 54 -12.40 11.98 -13.90
CA ASN A 54 -12.06 10.91 -12.97
C ASN A 54 -10.63 10.36 -13.21
N LYS A 55 -9.59 11.18 -13.13
CA LYS A 55 -8.27 10.87 -13.68
C LYS A 55 -7.48 9.87 -12.84
N TYR A 56 -7.71 9.81 -11.54
CA TYR A 56 -6.99 8.91 -10.65
C TYR A 56 -7.94 7.84 -10.12
N HIS A 57 -7.71 6.60 -10.54
CA HIS A 57 -8.49 5.44 -10.14
C HIS A 57 -7.70 4.16 -10.45
N CYS A 58 -8.09 3.04 -9.84
CA CYS A 58 -7.57 1.72 -10.16
C CYS A 58 -7.97 1.33 -11.58
N ARG A 59 -6.99 0.93 -12.39
CA ARG A 59 -7.19 0.64 -13.81
C ARG A 59 -6.83 -0.81 -14.11
N ILE A 60 -7.61 -1.38 -15.00
CA ILE A 60 -7.21 -2.56 -15.77
C ILE A 60 -6.93 -2.09 -17.21
N GLY A 61 -6.35 -2.97 -18.02
CA GLY A 61 -5.97 -2.66 -19.41
C GLY A 61 -7.04 -1.90 -20.21
N ASN A 62 -6.59 -1.04 -21.12
CA ASN A 62 -7.41 -0.12 -21.92
C ASN A 62 -8.16 0.94 -21.09
N ASP A 63 -7.51 1.48 -20.05
CA ASP A 63 -8.03 2.56 -19.18
C ASP A 63 -9.37 2.24 -18.51
N LYS A 64 -9.69 0.95 -18.38
CA LYS A 64 -10.96 0.55 -17.80
C LYS A 64 -10.89 0.70 -16.27
N ARG A 65 -11.68 1.64 -15.77
CA ARG A 65 -11.84 1.91 -14.33
C ARG A 65 -12.32 0.68 -13.56
N GLN A 66 -11.77 0.49 -12.37
CA GLN A 66 -12.23 -0.45 -11.35
C GLN A 66 -12.43 0.31 -10.02
N GLU A 67 -13.52 0.01 -9.30
CA GLU A 67 -13.71 0.58 -7.96
C GLU A 67 -12.74 -0.04 -6.96
N TRP A 68 -12.44 -1.32 -7.11
CA TRP A 68 -11.36 -2.01 -6.42
C TRP A 68 -10.88 -3.19 -7.27
N MET A 69 -9.69 -3.72 -6.98
CA MET A 69 -9.19 -4.96 -7.58
C MET A 69 -8.15 -5.63 -6.68
N ILE A 70 -8.00 -6.94 -6.84
CA ILE A 70 -6.88 -7.70 -6.28
C ILE A 70 -6.02 -8.22 -7.43
N LEU A 71 -4.72 -8.02 -7.35
CA LEU A 71 -3.76 -8.60 -8.28
C LEU A 71 -2.83 -9.52 -7.51
N PHE A 72 -2.66 -10.73 -8.02
CA PHE A 72 -1.74 -11.72 -7.50
C PHE A 72 -0.66 -12.01 -8.53
N LYS A 73 0.59 -11.87 -8.11
CA LYS A 73 1.80 -12.10 -8.90
C LYS A 73 2.46 -13.37 -8.36
N PRO A 74 2.35 -14.52 -9.06
CA PRO A 74 2.89 -15.78 -8.56
C PRO A 74 4.41 -15.81 -8.55
N LYS A 75 5.00 -16.64 -7.70
CA LYS A 75 6.45 -16.82 -7.61
C LYS A 75 7.03 -17.22 -8.98
N ASP A 76 8.17 -16.62 -9.34
CA ASP A 76 8.92 -16.90 -10.57
C ASP A 76 8.15 -16.65 -11.89
N GLU A 77 7.02 -15.95 -11.84
CA GLU A 77 6.18 -15.63 -13.00
C GLU A 77 6.24 -14.13 -13.35
N LYS A 78 6.19 -13.80 -14.64
CA LYS A 78 6.09 -12.43 -15.18
C LYS A 78 4.64 -12.05 -15.54
N THR A 79 3.66 -12.66 -14.86
CA THR A 79 2.24 -12.42 -15.12
C THR A 79 1.45 -12.20 -13.83
N LEU A 80 0.31 -11.51 -13.96
CA LEU A 80 -0.66 -11.27 -12.90
C LEU A 80 -1.91 -12.11 -13.12
N ILE A 81 -2.49 -12.52 -12.00
CA ILE A 81 -3.87 -12.98 -11.87
C ILE A 81 -4.66 -11.82 -11.26
N LEU A 82 -5.65 -11.34 -11.99
CA LEU A 82 -6.57 -10.29 -11.57
C LEU A 82 -7.88 -10.91 -11.06
N ILE A 83 -8.34 -10.44 -9.92
CA ILE A 83 -9.73 -10.56 -9.48
C ILE A 83 -10.34 -9.17 -9.62
N ASP A 84 -11.26 -9.02 -10.56
CA ASP A 84 -11.92 -7.73 -10.77
C ASP A 84 -12.88 -7.38 -9.63
N GLY A 85 -13.07 -6.08 -9.38
CA GLY A 85 -13.95 -5.61 -8.30
C GLY A 85 -15.42 -5.53 -8.68
N ASN A 86 -15.80 -6.09 -9.83
CA ASN A 86 -17.18 -6.14 -10.26
C ASN A 86 -17.95 -7.16 -9.41
N PRO A 87 -19.30 -7.06 -9.33
CA PRO A 87 -20.10 -8.05 -8.60
C PRO A 87 -19.88 -9.50 -9.05
N THR A 88 -19.44 -9.70 -10.29
CA THR A 88 -19.11 -11.02 -10.85
C THR A 88 -17.75 -11.56 -10.38
N GLN A 89 -16.88 -10.70 -9.83
CA GLN A 89 -15.53 -11.02 -9.36
C GLN A 89 -14.76 -11.91 -10.34
N LYS A 90 -14.72 -11.50 -11.61
CA LYS A 90 -14.16 -12.31 -12.68
C LYS A 90 -12.65 -12.43 -12.47
N VAL A 91 -12.16 -13.67 -12.52
CA VAL A 91 -10.74 -13.98 -12.50
C VAL A 91 -10.18 -13.93 -13.93
N THR A 92 -9.14 -13.12 -14.14
CA THR A 92 -8.40 -13.02 -15.41
C THR A 92 -6.93 -13.38 -15.14
N LYS A 93 -6.36 -14.28 -15.94
CA LYS A 93 -5.00 -14.82 -15.75
C LYS A 93 -4.10 -14.41 -16.90
N GLY A 94 -2.79 -14.43 -16.67
CA GLY A 94 -1.78 -14.23 -17.72
C GLY A 94 -1.63 -12.77 -18.18
N LEU A 95 -1.96 -11.80 -17.32
CA LEU A 95 -1.76 -10.39 -17.62
C LEU A 95 -0.26 -10.07 -17.48
N GLU A 96 0.39 -9.65 -18.56
CA GLU A 96 1.85 -9.45 -18.59
C GLU A 96 2.29 -8.30 -17.67
N ILE A 97 3.37 -8.51 -16.93
CA ILE A 97 3.99 -7.50 -16.05
C ILE A 97 5.08 -6.75 -16.79
N GLY A 98 5.22 -5.45 -16.52
CA GLY A 98 6.33 -4.62 -17.01
C GLY A 98 6.23 -4.27 -18.49
N THR A 99 5.11 -4.60 -19.14
CA THR A 99 4.85 -4.26 -20.53
C THR A 99 4.12 -2.91 -20.61
N THR A 100 3.20 -2.75 -21.54
CA THR A 100 2.45 -1.51 -21.78
C THR A 100 1.23 -1.42 -20.86
N ALA A 101 0.72 -0.20 -20.64
CA ALA A 101 -0.42 0.05 -19.75
C ALA A 101 -1.73 -0.68 -20.17
N ASP A 102 -1.87 -1.10 -21.42
CA ASP A 102 -2.99 -1.92 -21.88
C ASP A 102 -2.93 -3.37 -21.40
N LYS A 103 -1.75 -3.86 -20.99
CA LYS A 103 -1.53 -5.25 -20.57
C LYS A 103 -1.24 -5.43 -19.09
N ASP A 104 -0.62 -4.42 -18.48
CA ASP A 104 -0.22 -4.44 -17.07
C ASP A 104 -1.15 -3.52 -16.25
N PRO A 105 -2.10 -4.06 -15.46
CA PRO A 105 -2.99 -3.25 -14.61
C PRO A 105 -2.26 -2.42 -13.55
N VAL A 106 -1.11 -2.89 -13.06
CA VAL A 106 -0.28 -2.10 -12.12
C VAL A 106 0.23 -0.88 -12.87
N ARG A 107 0.91 -1.08 -14.01
CA ARG A 107 1.39 0.04 -14.84
C ARG A 107 0.26 0.96 -15.30
N ALA A 108 -0.90 0.41 -15.67
CA ALA A 108 -2.09 1.18 -16.06
C ALA A 108 -2.52 2.15 -14.95
N THR A 109 -2.57 1.66 -13.71
CA THR A 109 -2.89 2.49 -12.53
C THR A 109 -1.80 3.54 -12.28
N PHE A 110 -0.54 3.19 -12.55
CA PHE A 110 0.62 4.07 -12.53
C PHE A 110 0.88 4.82 -13.84
N SER A 111 -0.09 4.99 -14.75
CA SER A 111 0.18 5.68 -16.03
C SER A 111 0.64 7.13 -15.87
N TRP A 112 0.34 7.74 -14.72
CA TRP A 112 0.87 9.05 -14.33
C TRP A 112 2.40 9.05 -14.10
N TYR A 113 2.99 7.89 -13.80
CA TYR A 113 4.42 7.68 -13.56
C TYR A 113 5.26 7.80 -14.82
N ASP A 114 4.76 7.27 -15.94
CA ASP A 114 5.45 7.32 -17.23
C ASP A 114 5.63 8.78 -17.70
N ASN A 115 4.64 9.65 -17.44
CA ASN A 115 4.71 11.08 -17.76
C ASN A 115 5.76 11.85 -16.94
N CYS A 116 6.19 11.34 -15.78
CA CYS A 116 7.28 11.95 -15.01
C CYS A 116 8.66 11.72 -15.66
N LYS A 117 8.81 10.70 -16.51
CA LYS A 117 10.08 10.35 -17.15
C LYS A 117 10.42 11.26 -18.32
N GLU A 118 9.46 11.54 -19.21
CA GLU A 118 9.69 12.33 -20.42
C GLU A 118 10.21 13.74 -20.12
N LYS A 119 9.83 14.32 -18.98
CA LYS A 119 10.25 15.68 -18.58
C LYS A 119 11.60 15.75 -17.87
N LYS A 120 12.10 14.65 -17.29
CA LYS A 120 13.43 14.61 -16.64
C LYS A 120 14.58 14.59 -17.65
N GLU A 121 14.34 14.14 -18.88
CA GLU A 121 15.36 14.18 -19.94
C GLU A 121 15.52 15.59 -20.54
N GLU A 122 14.54 16.47 -20.39
CA GLU A 122 14.63 17.87 -20.84
C GLU A 122 15.29 18.81 -19.82
N ASN A 123 15.13 18.58 -18.52
CA ASN A 123 15.74 19.39 -17.47
C ASN A 123 16.93 18.67 -16.84
N ASN A 124 18.14 19.18 -17.11
CA ASN A 124 19.45 18.68 -16.70
C ASN A 124 19.72 18.76 -15.16
N GLY A 125 18.76 18.33 -14.34
CA GLY A 125 18.77 18.42 -12.89
C GLY A 125 19.32 17.16 -12.22
N LYS A 126 20.42 17.32 -11.47
CA LYS A 126 21.01 16.27 -10.62
C LYS A 126 19.99 15.73 -9.60
N LYS A 127 19.89 14.40 -9.54
CA LYS A 127 19.14 13.66 -8.50
C LYS A 127 19.70 13.95 -7.10
N GLN A 128 18.83 14.36 -6.18
CA GLN A 128 18.95 14.02 -4.76
C GLN A 128 17.85 12.99 -4.46
N GLY A 129 18.17 11.72 -4.69
CA GLY A 129 17.47 10.62 -4.08
C GLY A 129 18.50 9.90 -3.23
N ASP A 130 18.52 10.18 -1.92
CA ASP A 130 19.27 9.35 -1.00
C ASP A 130 18.72 7.91 -1.07
N GLU A 131 19.60 6.93 -0.81
CA GLU A 131 19.30 5.50 -0.87
C GLU A 131 17.89 5.19 -0.37
N GLN A 132 17.05 4.57 -1.22
CA GLN A 132 15.79 3.99 -0.79
C GLN A 132 16.08 3.03 0.35
N GLN A 133 15.80 3.46 1.58
CA GLN A 133 15.81 2.54 2.71
C GLN A 133 14.68 1.54 2.48
N GLN A 134 15.07 0.35 2.03
CA GLN A 134 14.22 -0.83 2.01
C GLN A 134 13.82 -1.11 3.46
N GLY A 135 12.67 -0.59 3.88
CA GLY A 135 12.07 -1.01 5.15
C GLY A 135 11.74 -2.49 5.04
N ASP A 136 12.08 -3.26 6.07
CA ASP A 136 11.72 -4.70 6.19
C ASP A 136 10.20 -4.93 6.32
N GLU A 137 9.38 -3.87 6.22
CA GLU A 137 7.92 -3.98 6.27
C GLU A 137 7.37 -4.65 5.01
N GLN A 138 6.68 -5.78 5.19
CA GLN A 138 6.15 -6.57 4.08
C GLN A 138 5.05 -5.86 3.29
N GLN A 139 4.38 -4.87 3.89
CA GLN A 139 3.27 -4.18 3.24
C GLN A 139 3.63 -2.72 3.02
N GLN A 140 3.64 -2.36 1.75
CA GLN A 140 3.90 -1.02 1.25
C GLN A 140 2.64 -0.49 0.58
N GLY A 141 2.66 0.77 0.17
CA GLY A 141 1.55 1.31 -0.59
C GLY A 141 1.79 2.68 -1.15
N VAL A 142 0.95 3.01 -2.12
CA VAL A 142 0.93 4.28 -2.82
C VAL A 142 -0.45 4.90 -2.65
N PHE A 143 -0.47 6.17 -2.26
CA PHE A 143 -1.66 6.99 -2.15
C PHE A 143 -1.55 8.16 -3.13
N VAL A 144 -2.49 8.23 -4.07
CA VAL A 144 -2.60 9.37 -5.01
C VAL A 144 -4.00 9.94 -4.90
N TYR A 145 -4.10 11.25 -4.74
CA TYR A 145 -5.38 11.94 -4.67
C TYR A 145 -5.24 13.37 -5.20
N ARG A 146 -6.19 13.79 -6.03
CA ARG A 146 -6.27 15.18 -6.52
C ARG A 146 -7.70 15.54 -6.88
N GLY A 147 -8.09 16.76 -6.54
CA GLY A 147 -9.45 17.23 -6.79
C GLY A 147 -10.44 16.40 -5.99
N GLU A 148 -11.18 15.54 -6.69
CA GLU A 148 -12.20 14.64 -6.11
C GLU A 148 -11.95 13.16 -6.45
N SER A 149 -10.81 12.81 -7.06
CA SER A 149 -10.48 11.43 -7.45
C SER A 149 -9.11 10.99 -6.95
N GLY A 150 -8.95 9.71 -6.67
CA GLY A 150 -7.71 9.12 -6.21
C GLY A 150 -7.71 7.61 -6.25
N PHE A 151 -6.56 7.02 -5.95
CA PHE A 151 -6.45 5.59 -5.65
C PHE A 151 -5.52 5.36 -4.46
N PHE A 152 -5.79 4.30 -3.72
CA PHE A 152 -4.86 3.73 -2.75
C PHE A 152 -4.53 2.32 -3.18
N MET A 153 -3.26 2.04 -3.41
CA MET A 153 -2.79 0.69 -3.74
C MET A 153 -1.81 0.21 -2.68
N THR A 154 -2.17 -0.85 -1.98
CA THR A 154 -1.27 -1.51 -1.03
C THR A 154 -0.75 -2.81 -1.63
N HIS A 155 0.51 -3.13 -1.38
CA HIS A 155 1.17 -4.27 -1.98
C HIS A 155 2.29 -4.83 -1.11
N THR A 156 2.86 -5.94 -1.58
CA THR A 156 3.93 -6.67 -0.89
C THR A 156 5.26 -6.68 -1.61
N VAL A 157 5.36 -5.94 -2.73
CA VAL A 157 6.60 -5.76 -3.47
C VAL A 157 7.53 -4.78 -2.72
N PRO A 158 8.74 -5.20 -2.30
CA PRO A 158 9.64 -4.33 -1.54
C PRO A 158 10.26 -3.22 -2.40
N GLY A 159 10.17 -1.97 -1.94
CA GLY A 159 10.78 -0.80 -2.58
C GLY A 159 10.04 -0.34 -3.84
N PHE A 160 8.81 -0.82 -4.03
CA PHE A 160 8.01 -0.52 -5.21
C PHE A 160 7.01 0.62 -4.93
N PRO A 161 6.67 1.44 -5.93
CA PRO A 161 7.41 1.61 -7.18
C PRO A 161 8.80 2.21 -6.92
N ASP A 162 9.76 1.92 -7.79
CA ASP A 162 11.02 2.65 -7.81
C ASP A 162 10.74 4.11 -8.23
N ILE A 163 11.27 5.06 -7.46
CA ILE A 163 11.01 6.50 -7.59
C ILE A 163 11.38 7.06 -8.98
N ASP A 164 12.38 6.47 -9.63
CA ASP A 164 12.97 6.96 -10.86
C ASP A 164 12.39 6.28 -12.11
N LYS A 165 11.98 5.02 -12.01
CA LYS A 165 11.44 4.26 -13.14
C LYS A 165 10.46 3.19 -12.70
N TYR A 166 9.41 3.00 -13.50
CA TYR A 166 8.57 1.82 -13.36
C TYR A 166 9.35 0.58 -13.80
N GLU A 167 9.75 -0.27 -12.85
CA GLU A 167 10.48 -1.49 -13.15
C GLU A 167 10.17 -2.66 -12.20
N TRP A 168 10.42 -3.86 -12.71
CA TRP A 168 10.33 -5.11 -11.97
C TRP A 168 11.69 -5.80 -11.98
N THR A 169 12.35 -5.84 -10.82
CA THR A 169 13.66 -6.48 -10.67
C THR A 169 13.52 -8.00 -10.57
N GLU A 170 14.59 -8.74 -10.85
CA GLU A 170 14.62 -10.20 -10.68
C GLU A 170 14.26 -10.63 -9.24
N LYS A 171 14.65 -9.85 -8.23
CA LYS A 171 14.26 -10.08 -6.81
C LYS A 171 12.75 -9.97 -6.60
N MET A 172 12.08 -9.01 -7.24
CA MET A 172 10.62 -8.86 -7.19
C MET A 172 9.91 -9.98 -7.99
N LEU A 173 10.58 -10.51 -9.02
CA LEU A 173 10.06 -11.59 -9.85
C LEU A 173 10.23 -12.97 -9.21
N SER A 174 11.23 -13.16 -8.34
CA SER A 174 11.46 -14.43 -7.64
C SER A 174 10.52 -14.71 -6.46
N SER A 175 9.74 -13.72 -6.01
CA SER A 175 8.82 -13.85 -4.86
C SER A 175 7.38 -13.65 -5.27
N ALA A 176 6.45 -14.31 -4.59
CA ALA A 176 5.03 -14.05 -4.84
C ALA A 176 4.61 -12.72 -4.19
N HIS A 177 3.71 -11.97 -4.85
CA HIS A 177 3.24 -10.69 -4.36
C HIS A 177 1.73 -10.52 -4.56
N LEU A 178 1.10 -9.84 -3.61
CA LEU A 178 -0.28 -9.39 -3.68
C LEU A 178 -0.34 -7.86 -3.77
N PHE A 179 -1.31 -7.36 -4.53
CA PHE A 179 -1.74 -5.97 -4.57
C PHE A 179 -3.24 -5.89 -4.31
N ILE A 180 -3.65 -4.87 -3.57
CA ILE A 180 -5.04 -4.45 -3.44
C ILE A 180 -5.10 -2.98 -3.82
N CYS A 181 -5.89 -2.66 -4.85
CA CYS A 181 -6.10 -1.28 -5.27
C CYS A 181 -7.55 -0.87 -5.00
N LEU A 182 -7.73 0.32 -4.42
CA LEU A 182 -9.01 0.96 -4.15
C LEU A 182 -9.09 2.31 -4.86
N THR A 183 -10.15 2.54 -5.64
CA THR A 183 -10.48 3.87 -6.15
C THR A 183 -11.15 4.66 -5.03
N LEU A 184 -10.68 5.88 -4.80
CA LEU A 184 -11.05 6.71 -3.67
C LEU A 184 -12.01 7.81 -4.10
N ASP A 185 -13.10 7.95 -3.35
CA ASP A 185 -13.78 9.22 -3.21
C ASP A 185 -13.10 10.07 -2.11
N ARG A 186 -13.53 11.33 -1.99
CA ARG A 186 -13.03 12.25 -0.96
C ARG A 186 -13.14 11.71 0.47
N LYS A 187 -14.25 11.03 0.78
CA LYS A 187 -14.52 10.52 2.14
C LYS A 187 -13.57 9.39 2.48
N MET A 188 -13.43 8.40 1.60
CA MET A 188 -12.50 7.30 1.77
C MET A 188 -11.06 7.79 1.82
N ALA A 189 -10.69 8.72 0.94
CA ALA A 189 -9.36 9.31 0.91
C ALA A 189 -9.00 9.96 2.26
N GLY A 190 -9.93 10.74 2.83
CA GLY A 190 -9.78 11.32 4.17
C GLY A 190 -9.66 10.26 5.28
N GLN A 191 -10.49 9.22 5.25
CA GLN A 191 -10.44 8.12 6.23
C GLN A 191 -9.11 7.38 6.18
N ILE A 192 -8.66 6.96 4.99
CA ILE A 192 -7.38 6.27 4.79
C ILE A 192 -6.24 7.16 5.25
N MET A 193 -6.18 8.42 4.80
CA MET A 193 -5.08 9.32 5.14
C MET A 193 -4.98 9.60 6.65
N SER A 194 -6.11 9.83 7.33
CA SER A 194 -6.13 10.03 8.79
C SER A 194 -5.64 8.81 9.57
N HIS A 195 -5.93 7.60 9.07
CA HIS A 195 -5.49 6.38 9.70
C HIS A 195 -4.04 6.03 9.36
N LEU A 196 -3.58 6.31 8.14
CA LEU A 196 -2.17 6.21 7.79
C LEU A 196 -1.33 7.16 8.65
N SER A 197 -1.79 8.39 8.90
CA SER A 197 -1.06 9.31 9.77
C SER A 197 -0.95 8.82 11.21
N TYR A 198 -1.97 8.11 11.71
CA TYR A 198 -1.92 7.39 12.98
C TYR A 198 -0.91 6.23 12.95
N ALA A 199 -0.88 5.46 11.85
CA ALA A 199 0.07 4.37 11.67
C ALA A 199 1.51 4.85 11.52
N GLY A 200 1.76 6.12 11.17
CA GLY A 200 3.11 6.67 11.01
C GLY A 200 4.02 5.82 10.10
N PRO A 201 3.61 5.56 8.84
CA PRO A 201 4.39 4.77 7.91
C PRO A 201 5.73 5.44 7.60
N LEU A 202 6.73 4.63 7.22
CA LEU A 202 7.93 5.15 6.58
C LEU A 202 7.55 5.67 5.18
N ILE A 203 7.59 6.99 5.01
CA ILE A 203 7.35 7.62 3.71
C ILE A 203 8.69 7.88 3.07
N TYR A 204 8.99 7.18 1.97
CA TYR A 204 10.22 7.36 1.20
C TYR A 204 10.07 8.42 0.10
N ALA A 205 8.85 8.70 -0.36
CA ALA A 205 8.55 9.74 -1.34
C ALA A 205 7.14 10.28 -1.16
N GLY A 206 6.97 11.59 -1.36
CA GLY A 206 5.64 12.20 -1.33
C GLY A 206 5.66 13.71 -1.49
N SER A 207 4.58 14.24 -2.07
CA SER A 207 4.33 15.68 -2.07
C SER A 207 2.83 15.97 -1.94
N VAL A 208 2.51 17.25 -1.72
CA VAL A 208 1.13 17.75 -1.71
C VAL A 208 1.11 19.03 -2.54
N PRO A 209 0.29 19.10 -3.61
CA PRO A 209 0.02 20.35 -4.33
C PRO A 209 -0.39 21.47 -3.38
N ASP A 210 0.01 22.71 -3.63
CA ASP A 210 -0.40 23.85 -2.81
C ASP A 210 -1.93 24.01 -2.73
N GLU A 211 -2.65 23.69 -3.79
CA GLU A 211 -4.11 23.68 -3.83
C GLU A 211 -4.74 22.58 -2.97
N GLU A 212 -4.03 21.46 -2.75
CA GLU A 212 -4.50 20.34 -1.93
C GLU A 212 -4.17 20.55 -0.45
N LYS A 213 -3.15 21.36 -0.11
CA LYS A 213 -2.75 21.65 1.30
C LYS A 213 -3.85 22.31 2.14
N ARG A 214 -4.91 22.83 1.52
CA ARG A 214 -6.01 23.56 2.18
C ARG A 214 -7.29 22.74 2.38
N LYS A 215 -7.32 21.50 1.90
CA LYS A 215 -8.49 20.61 2.00
C LYS A 215 -8.05 19.19 2.36
N GLU A 216 -8.91 18.43 3.04
CA GLU A 216 -8.63 17.00 3.25
C GLU A 216 -8.74 16.24 1.92
N PRO A 217 -7.92 15.19 1.69
CA PRO A 217 -6.92 14.62 2.60
C PRO A 217 -5.55 15.34 2.63
N GLY A 218 -5.36 16.36 1.78
CA GLY A 218 -4.07 17.04 1.60
C GLY A 218 -3.54 17.77 2.83
N ILE A 219 -4.41 18.30 3.70
CA ILE A 219 -4.01 18.87 5.00
C ILE A 219 -3.30 17.80 5.85
N THR A 220 -3.94 16.63 6.02
CA THR A 220 -3.40 15.54 6.84
C THR A 220 -2.11 14.98 6.24
N LEU A 221 -2.07 14.76 4.92
CA LEU A 221 -0.86 14.28 4.25
C LEU A 221 0.29 15.29 4.38
N ASN A 222 0.03 16.58 4.19
CA ASN A 222 1.06 17.61 4.33
C ASN A 222 1.61 17.66 5.76
N LYS A 223 0.77 17.49 6.78
CA LYS A 223 1.23 17.37 8.17
C LYS A 223 2.08 16.12 8.37
N LEU A 224 1.68 14.98 7.82
CA LEU A 224 2.44 13.74 7.92
C LEU A 224 3.84 13.88 7.30
N LEU A 225 3.94 14.53 6.13
CA LEU A 225 5.20 14.79 5.44
C LEU A 225 6.09 15.84 6.13
N THR A 226 5.54 16.80 6.87
CA THR A 226 6.32 17.94 7.39
C THR A 226 6.63 17.87 8.87
N SER A 227 5.76 17.22 9.66
CA SER A 227 5.88 17.20 11.12
C SER A 227 6.38 15.87 11.68
N GLY A 228 6.28 14.78 10.91
CA GLY A 228 6.83 13.47 11.26
C GLY A 228 6.30 12.84 12.55
N LYS A 229 5.38 13.49 13.28
CA LYS A 229 5.01 13.16 14.68
C LYS A 229 3.50 13.08 14.89
N GLN A 230 2.79 12.26 14.11
CA GLN A 230 1.37 11.96 14.38
C GLN A 230 1.12 10.57 14.98
N ARG A 231 2.13 9.70 15.01
CA ARG A 231 1.98 8.36 15.57
C ARG A 231 1.95 8.42 17.11
N PRO A 232 0.92 7.88 17.78
CA PRO A 232 0.94 7.76 19.24
C PRO A 232 2.02 6.76 19.70
N SER A 233 2.37 6.77 20.99
CA SER A 233 3.33 5.82 21.55
C SER A 233 2.85 4.37 21.49
N SER A 234 1.55 4.14 21.67
CA SER A 234 0.91 2.83 21.48
C SER A 234 -0.58 2.97 21.18
N GLY A 235 -1.19 1.92 20.64
CA GLY A 235 -2.63 1.81 20.49
C GLY A 235 -3.07 0.99 19.29
N GLU A 236 -4.39 0.91 19.12
CA GLU A 236 -5.05 0.18 18.05
C GLU A 236 -6.11 1.07 17.41
N ARG A 237 -6.29 0.93 16.10
CA ARG A 237 -7.36 1.56 15.34
C ARG A 237 -7.92 0.59 14.33
N SER A 238 -9.20 0.76 14.05
CA SER A 238 -9.85 0.09 12.94
C SER A 238 -10.92 0.98 12.35
N PHE A 239 -11.13 0.87 11.04
CA PHE A 239 -12.25 1.53 10.38
C PHE A 239 -12.76 0.70 9.21
N MET A 240 -14.00 0.97 8.83
CA MET A 240 -14.63 0.44 7.63
C MET A 240 -14.84 1.56 6.62
N THR A 241 -14.62 1.25 5.35
CA THR A 241 -14.99 2.10 4.22
C THR A 241 -15.54 1.25 3.07
N LYS A 242 -15.98 1.87 1.97
CA LYS A 242 -16.60 1.19 0.83
C LYS A 242 -16.00 1.59 -0.49
N ALA A 243 -15.48 0.64 -1.25
CA ALA A 243 -15.09 0.86 -2.64
C ALA A 243 -16.17 0.25 -3.55
N GLY A 244 -16.92 1.09 -4.26
CA GLY A 244 -18.15 0.68 -4.93
C GLY A 244 -19.16 0.07 -3.94
N LYS A 245 -19.54 -1.19 -4.17
CA LYS A 245 -20.48 -1.93 -3.29
C LYS A 245 -19.78 -2.77 -2.21
N GLN A 246 -18.45 -2.88 -2.25
CA GLN A 246 -17.67 -3.75 -1.38
C GLN A 246 -17.23 -3.03 -0.10
N ASN A 247 -17.40 -3.68 1.05
CA ASN A 247 -16.86 -3.19 2.32
C ASN A 247 -15.38 -3.56 2.43
N PHE A 248 -14.57 -2.60 2.87
CA PHE A 248 -13.17 -2.76 3.23
C PHE A 248 -12.95 -2.40 4.69
N PHE A 249 -12.20 -3.23 5.39
CA PHE A 249 -11.87 -3.04 6.79
C PHE A 249 -10.36 -2.89 6.93
N PHE A 250 -9.96 -1.89 7.68
CA PHE A 250 -8.56 -1.60 7.98
C PHE A 250 -8.35 -1.80 9.46
N PHE A 251 -7.28 -2.49 9.82
CA PHE A 251 -6.86 -2.72 11.20
C PHE A 251 -5.40 -2.32 11.33
N MET A 252 -5.08 -1.62 12.40
CA MET A 252 -3.71 -1.19 12.68
C MET A 252 -3.43 -1.22 14.16
N LYS A 253 -2.19 -1.58 14.48
CA LYS A 253 -1.61 -1.51 15.81
C LYS A 253 -0.34 -0.68 15.77
N VAL A 254 -0.08 0.02 16.86
CA VAL A 254 1.09 0.86 17.05
C VAL A 254 1.65 0.57 18.43
N GLY A 255 2.97 0.44 18.56
CA GLY A 255 3.65 0.32 19.86
C GLY A 255 3.19 -0.86 20.72
N ARG A 256 2.76 -1.95 20.06
CA ARG A 256 2.33 -3.21 20.69
C ARG A 256 2.93 -4.41 19.95
N PRO A 257 4.26 -4.59 19.97
CA PRO A 257 4.91 -5.70 19.29
C PRO A 257 4.33 -7.07 19.71
N GLU A 258 3.93 -7.21 20.98
CA GLU A 258 3.35 -8.42 21.57
C GLU A 258 1.91 -8.74 21.16
N ALA A 259 1.16 -7.76 20.65
CA ALA A 259 -0.26 -7.96 20.31
C ALA A 259 -0.44 -8.80 19.04
N ASP A 260 -1.34 -9.77 19.09
CA ASP A 260 -1.70 -10.60 17.94
C ASP A 260 -2.74 -9.86 17.09
N LEU A 261 -2.33 -9.17 16.02
CA LEU A 261 -3.24 -8.34 15.23
C LEU A 261 -4.46 -9.13 14.73
N THR A 262 -4.27 -10.39 14.31
CA THR A 262 -5.41 -11.21 13.87
C THR A 262 -6.28 -11.63 15.04
N GLY A 263 -5.69 -12.09 16.14
CA GLY A 263 -6.47 -12.56 17.29
C GLY A 263 -7.17 -11.47 18.08
N ASP A 264 -6.50 -10.35 18.30
CA ASP A 264 -6.92 -9.30 19.22
C ASP A 264 -7.78 -8.23 18.53
N LEU A 265 -7.57 -8.00 17.23
CA LEU A 265 -8.36 -7.05 16.43
C LEU A 265 -9.31 -7.76 15.47
N ILE A 266 -8.80 -8.55 14.52
CA ILE A 266 -9.60 -9.07 13.39
C ILE A 266 -10.67 -10.07 13.86
N VAL A 267 -10.26 -11.14 14.55
CA VAL A 267 -11.17 -12.18 15.06
C VAL A 267 -12.20 -11.59 16.01
N LYS A 268 -11.78 -10.67 16.89
CA LYS A 268 -12.66 -9.99 17.83
C LYS A 268 -13.69 -9.12 17.10
N ASN A 269 -13.26 -8.36 16.09
CA ASN A 269 -14.14 -7.48 15.32
C ASN A 269 -15.21 -8.25 14.55
N PHE A 270 -14.84 -9.38 13.93
CA PHE A 270 -15.78 -10.16 13.12
C PHE A 270 -16.52 -11.24 13.90
N SER A 271 -16.09 -11.56 15.12
CA SER A 271 -16.62 -12.68 15.89
C SER A 271 -16.62 -13.96 15.04
N GLN A 272 -15.46 -14.28 14.44
CA GLN A 272 -15.28 -15.43 13.54
C GLN A 272 -13.90 -16.06 13.73
N THR A 273 -13.82 -17.36 13.44
CA THR A 273 -12.53 -18.07 13.41
C THR A 273 -11.76 -17.72 12.15
N PHE A 274 -10.47 -17.40 12.29
CA PHE A 274 -9.57 -17.12 11.17
C PHE A 274 -8.42 -18.11 11.11
N SER A 275 -8.04 -18.48 9.89
CA SER A 275 -6.77 -19.13 9.57
C SER A 275 -5.77 -18.08 9.09
N VAL A 276 -4.51 -18.24 9.46
CA VAL A 276 -3.45 -17.26 9.16
C VAL A 276 -2.26 -17.95 8.52
N PHE A 277 -1.96 -17.53 7.30
CA PHE A 277 -0.75 -17.90 6.59
C PHE A 277 0.30 -16.82 6.85
N THR A 278 1.44 -17.24 7.39
CA THR A 278 2.60 -16.35 7.56
C THR A 278 3.59 -16.65 6.47
N GLY A 279 3.73 -15.74 5.51
CA GLY A 279 4.67 -15.90 4.40
C GLY A 279 6.09 -15.45 4.74
N VAL A 280 6.24 -14.58 5.74
CA VAL A 280 7.54 -14.02 6.16
C VAL A 280 8.43 -15.12 6.68
N GLU A 281 9.67 -15.16 6.21
CA GLU A 281 10.73 -15.89 6.90
C GLU A 281 10.90 -15.35 8.32
N ILE A 282 11.30 -16.22 9.23
CA ILE A 282 11.38 -15.92 10.67
C ILE A 282 12.83 -15.74 11.03
N MET A 283 13.15 -14.60 11.61
CA MET A 283 14.49 -14.34 12.13
C MET A 283 14.73 -15.19 13.38
N LYS A 284 16.00 -15.46 13.71
CA LYS A 284 16.36 -16.41 14.78
C LYS A 284 15.77 -16.02 16.15
N GLU A 285 15.59 -14.73 16.37
CA GLU A 285 15.04 -14.08 17.55
C GLU A 285 13.50 -14.11 17.61
N ASP A 286 12.83 -14.22 16.46
CA ASP A 286 11.39 -14.15 16.37
C ASP A 286 10.72 -15.41 16.95
N LYS A 287 9.60 -15.20 17.65
CA LYS A 287 8.76 -16.27 18.18
C LYS A 287 7.49 -16.42 17.36
N LYS A 288 7.22 -17.65 16.92
CA LYS A 288 5.92 -18.04 16.32
C LYS A 288 4.83 -17.97 17.39
N LEU A 289 3.77 -17.21 17.13
CA LEU A 289 2.59 -17.25 17.98
C LEU A 289 1.88 -18.59 17.81
N ALA A 290 1.46 -19.19 18.92
CA ALA A 290 0.69 -20.43 18.90
C ALA A 290 -0.73 -20.23 18.36
N ASN A 291 -1.40 -21.33 18.00
CA ASN A 291 -2.83 -21.32 17.72
C ASN A 291 -3.59 -20.85 18.97
N ARG A 292 -4.55 -19.95 18.80
CA ARG A 292 -5.50 -19.57 19.85
C ARG A 292 -6.74 -20.43 19.69
N CYS A 293 -6.83 -21.51 20.46
CA CYS A 293 -7.94 -22.46 20.41
C CYS A 293 -8.99 -22.24 21.52
N GLN A 294 -8.70 -21.35 22.48
CA GLN A 294 -9.57 -21.04 23.61
C GLN A 294 -10.46 -19.82 23.30
N GLY A 295 -11.69 -19.82 23.82
CA GLY A 295 -12.71 -18.82 23.54
C GLY A 295 -13.69 -19.23 22.44
N GLY A 296 -14.66 -18.36 22.14
CA GLY A 296 -15.71 -18.64 21.14
C GLY A 296 -15.21 -18.68 19.69
N PHE A 297 -14.10 -18.00 19.40
CA PHE A 297 -13.50 -17.91 18.06
C PHE A 297 -12.01 -18.18 18.11
N LYS A 298 -11.51 -18.89 17.10
CA LYS A 298 -10.13 -19.39 17.07
C LYS A 298 -9.26 -18.59 16.11
N VAL A 299 -7.96 -18.60 16.36
CA VAL A 299 -6.93 -18.17 15.40
C VAL A 299 -6.01 -19.35 15.16
N GLN A 300 -5.99 -19.86 13.92
CA GLN A 300 -5.21 -21.04 13.55
C GLN A 300 -4.12 -20.67 12.57
N ASN A 301 -2.89 -21.10 12.81
CA ASN A 301 -1.82 -20.98 11.83
C ASN A 301 -2.01 -22.05 10.74
N VAL A 302 -1.94 -21.63 9.49
CA VAL A 302 -1.73 -22.54 8.36
C VAL A 302 -0.31 -23.11 8.50
N ARG A 303 -0.22 -24.45 8.55
CA ARG A 303 1.07 -25.16 8.74
C ARG A 303 1.55 -25.83 7.46
N ASP A 304 0.61 -26.31 6.66
CA ASP A 304 0.88 -27.01 5.42
C ASP A 304 0.94 -26.03 4.25
N SER A 305 1.57 -26.45 3.16
CA SER A 305 1.52 -25.71 1.90
C SER A 305 0.08 -25.52 1.43
N VAL A 306 -0.19 -24.34 0.88
CA VAL A 306 -1.47 -23.98 0.26
C VAL A 306 -1.26 -23.73 -1.22
N ARG A 307 -2.22 -24.15 -2.06
CA ARG A 307 -2.16 -23.90 -3.50
C ARG A 307 -3.18 -22.84 -3.90
N VAL A 308 -2.70 -21.85 -4.64
CA VAL A 308 -3.53 -20.92 -5.40
C VAL A 308 -3.33 -21.26 -6.86
N GLU A 309 -4.38 -21.79 -7.52
CA GLU A 309 -4.26 -22.36 -8.86
C GLU A 309 -3.23 -23.51 -8.89
N LYS A 310 -2.20 -23.38 -9.73
CA LYS A 310 -1.06 -24.33 -9.81
C LYS A 310 0.11 -23.92 -8.90
N TYR A 311 0.05 -22.77 -8.23
CA TYR A 311 1.16 -22.20 -7.47
C TYR A 311 1.10 -22.63 -6.02
N GLU A 312 2.19 -23.21 -5.53
CA GLU A 312 2.31 -23.65 -4.15
C GLU A 312 2.97 -22.56 -3.29
N HIS A 313 2.37 -22.32 -2.14
CA HIS A 313 2.80 -21.34 -1.14
C HIS A 313 3.05 -22.07 0.17
N THR A 314 4.28 -22.03 0.66
CA THR A 314 4.69 -22.68 1.90
C THR A 314 4.90 -21.61 2.98
N PRO A 315 4.33 -21.78 4.19
CA PRO A 315 4.54 -20.82 5.26
C PRO A 315 6.03 -20.61 5.57
N TYR A 316 6.40 -19.38 5.90
CA TYR A 316 7.73 -18.96 6.30
C TYR A 316 8.82 -19.06 5.22
N GLN A 317 8.45 -19.01 3.94
CA GLN A 317 9.38 -19.14 2.80
C GLN A 317 9.34 -17.93 1.86
N ASN A 318 9.51 -16.73 2.40
CA ASN A 318 9.61 -15.47 1.64
C ASN A 318 8.44 -15.22 0.69
N ASP A 319 7.26 -15.19 1.29
CA ASP A 319 5.96 -14.93 0.67
C ASP A 319 5.20 -13.83 1.44
N PHE A 320 3.99 -13.48 1.00
CA PHE A 320 3.13 -12.55 1.72
C PHE A 320 2.28 -13.21 2.80
N SER A 321 2.00 -12.47 3.87
CA SER A 321 1.15 -12.94 4.96
C SER A 321 -0.32 -12.57 4.73
N TRP A 322 -1.23 -13.47 5.05
CA TRP A 322 -2.66 -13.24 4.91
C TRP A 322 -3.45 -14.03 5.95
N SER A 323 -4.69 -13.61 6.19
CA SER A 323 -5.64 -14.38 6.99
C SER A 323 -7.01 -14.45 6.32
N CYS A 324 -7.71 -15.56 6.49
CA CYS A 324 -9.07 -15.72 6.01
C CYS A 324 -9.99 -16.34 7.08
N GLY A 325 -11.26 -15.98 7.04
CA GLY A 325 -12.28 -16.47 7.96
C GLY A 325 -13.67 -16.16 7.44
N GLY A 326 -14.50 -17.19 7.29
CA GLY A 326 -15.83 -17.06 6.66
C GLY A 326 -15.74 -16.46 5.26
N GLN A 327 -16.27 -15.25 5.09
CA GLN A 327 -16.28 -14.50 3.83
C GLN A 327 -15.20 -13.40 3.75
N TYR A 328 -14.33 -13.32 4.75
CA TYR A 328 -13.32 -12.27 4.87
C TYR A 328 -11.94 -12.79 4.45
N PHE A 329 -11.24 -11.97 3.68
CA PHE A 329 -9.83 -12.10 3.36
C PHE A 329 -9.10 -10.84 3.83
N CYS A 330 -7.94 -11.01 4.46
CA CYS A 330 -7.10 -9.91 4.90
C CYS A 330 -5.68 -10.12 4.38
N LEU A 331 -5.16 -9.13 3.68
CA LEU A 331 -3.71 -8.97 3.48
C LEU A 331 -3.12 -8.42 4.78
N LEU A 332 -2.01 -9.01 5.24
CA LEU A 332 -1.36 -8.62 6.49
C LEU A 332 0.02 -8.02 6.21
N SER A 333 0.36 -6.94 6.93
CA SER A 333 1.70 -6.35 6.91
C SER A 333 2.76 -7.17 7.62
N GLN A 334 2.32 -8.11 8.45
CA GLN A 334 3.16 -8.97 9.24
C GLN A 334 2.52 -10.33 9.42
N GLY A 335 3.35 -11.35 9.55
CA GLY A 335 2.95 -12.67 9.98
C GLY A 335 2.47 -12.73 11.43
N ARG A 336 2.15 -13.95 11.89
CA ARG A 336 1.90 -14.24 13.32
C ARG A 336 3.18 -14.58 14.05
N THR A 337 4.09 -13.63 14.04
CA THR A 337 5.38 -13.65 14.73
C THR A 337 5.47 -12.45 15.67
N VAL A 338 6.19 -12.62 16.77
CA VAL A 338 6.55 -11.53 17.69
C VAL A 338 8.07 -11.50 17.85
N SER A 339 8.64 -10.31 17.65
CA SER A 339 10.07 -10.01 17.81
C SER A 339 10.46 -9.91 19.28
#